data_AF-A0A0H5RZ88-F1
#
_entry.id   AF-A0A0H5RZ88-F1
#
_cell.length_a   1.000
_cell.length_b   1.000
_cell.length_c   1.000
_cell.angle_alpha   90.00
_cell.angle_beta   90.00
_cell.angle_gamma   90.00
#
_symmetry.space_group_name_H-M   'P 1'
#
loop_
_entity.id
_entity.type
_entity.pdbx_description
1 polymer ?
#
loop_
_entity_poly.entity_id
_entity_poly.type
_entity_poly.pdbx_seq_one_letter_code
_entity_poly.pdbx_strand_id
1 'polypeptide(L)'
;MSEQLWSRVARELNAHAYMAGVERTVDRVRATGEIFTPTQLVVEMLQYVDLDMLAPGKTVLDPACGDGQFLVAAKWIKILHHGMTEDDALQDLYGIDIMRDNVDLCTRRLGGGTVVMGDALNPGRELQGQTVEERELMKRLFTEPTSRVRQKKRVAGTKPRRRKSSDTLHAAKTLDESDLALFTVD
;
A
#
# COMPACT_ATOMS: atom_id res chain seq x y z
N MET A 1 0.27 -16.36 19.16
CA MET A 1 1.35 -16.14 18.17
C MET A 1 2.66 -16.10 18.93
N SER A 2 3.74 -16.76 18.48
CA SER A 2 4.96 -16.82 19.30
C SER A 2 5.68 -15.47 19.29
N GLU A 3 6.12 -15.00 20.46
CA GLU A 3 6.98 -13.81 20.59
C GLU A 3 8.26 -13.91 19.72
N GLN A 4 8.67 -15.14 19.43
CA GLN A 4 9.79 -15.46 18.55
C GLN A 4 9.56 -15.00 17.10
N LEU A 5 8.34 -15.11 16.56
CA LEU A 5 8.03 -14.63 15.20
C LEU A 5 8.25 -13.12 15.12
N TRP A 6 7.63 -12.36 16.02
CA TRP A 6 7.68 -10.90 16.00
C TRP A 6 9.09 -10.36 16.25
N SER A 7 9.84 -10.99 17.15
CA SER A 7 11.25 -10.67 17.38
C SER A 7 12.10 -10.88 16.14
N ARG A 8 11.85 -11.96 15.37
CA ARG A 8 12.55 -12.22 14.11
C ARG A 8 12.16 -11.22 13.03
N VAL A 9 10.88 -10.91 12.86
CA VAL A 9 10.40 -9.90 11.90
C VAL A 9 11.02 -8.53 12.22
N ALA A 10 11.01 -8.11 13.49
CA ALA A 10 11.62 -6.85 13.92
C ALA A 10 13.13 -6.81 13.62
N ARG A 11 13.85 -7.91 13.87
CA ARG A 11 15.27 -8.02 13.53
C ARG A 11 15.51 -7.83 12.04
N GLU A 12 14.72 -8.46 11.18
CA GLU A 12 14.89 -8.34 9.73
C GLU A 12 14.51 -6.95 9.20
N LEU A 13 13.49 -6.31 9.77
CA LEU A 13 13.14 -4.91 9.46
C LEU A 13 14.30 -3.95 9.74
N ASN A 14 15.05 -4.21 10.81
CA ASN A 14 16.20 -3.43 11.26
C ASN A 14 17.55 -3.89 10.67
N ALA A 15 17.60 -5.01 9.95
CA ALA A 15 18.84 -5.60 9.43
C ALA A 15 19.46 -4.74 8.32
N HIS A 16 18.62 -4.06 7.55
CA HIS A 16 19.05 -2.97 6.70
C HIS A 16 19.19 -1.75 7.60
N ALA A 17 20.38 -1.15 7.64
CA ALA A 17 20.64 0.04 8.43
C ALA A 17 19.50 1.04 8.19
N TYR A 18 18.63 1.16 9.18
CA TYR A 18 17.57 2.15 9.21
C TYR A 18 18.28 3.48 8.95
N MET A 19 17.90 4.19 7.88
CA MET A 19 18.50 5.47 7.47
C MET A 19 19.85 5.44 6.72
N ALA A 20 20.40 4.30 6.31
CA ALA A 20 21.65 4.31 5.53
C ALA A 20 21.42 4.81 4.09
N GLY A 21 21.53 6.12 3.88
CA GLY A 21 21.60 6.76 2.57
C GLY A 21 20.56 7.83 2.28
N VAL A 22 19.56 8.01 3.15
CA VAL A 22 18.59 9.11 3.04
C VAL A 22 18.64 9.88 4.35
N GLU A 23 19.47 10.93 4.42
CA GLU A 23 19.44 11.86 5.56
C GLU A 23 18.07 12.52 5.59
N ARG A 24 17.23 12.07 6.53
CA ARG A 24 15.90 12.62 6.81
C ARG A 24 16.07 13.88 7.64
N THR A 25 16.67 14.90 7.03
CA THR A 25 16.79 16.21 7.64
C THR A 25 15.40 16.75 7.95
N VAL A 26 15.28 17.59 8.98
CA VAL A 26 14.03 18.32 9.28
C VAL A 26 13.52 19.04 8.02
N ASP A 27 14.44 19.49 7.15
CA ASP A 27 14.12 20.14 5.89
C ASP A 27 13.45 19.20 4.89
N ARG A 28 13.86 17.93 4.79
CA ARG A 28 13.17 16.94 3.95
C ARG A 28 11.75 16.71 4.44
N VAL A 29 11.55 16.49 5.74
CA VAL A 29 10.21 16.31 6.33
C VAL A 29 9.33 17.52 6.04
N ARG A 30 9.87 18.74 6.14
CA ARG A 30 9.15 19.98 5.80
C ARG A 30 8.82 20.10 4.32
N ALA A 31 9.74 19.70 3.44
CA ALA A 31 9.58 19.83 1.99
C ALA A 31 8.65 18.77 1.40
N THR A 32 8.68 17.54 1.92
CA THR A 32 7.99 16.39 1.33
C THR A 32 6.83 15.85 2.19
N GLY A 33 6.76 16.22 3.47
CA GLY A 33 5.78 15.65 4.41
C GLY A 33 6.08 14.20 4.81
N GLU A 34 7.25 13.68 4.45
CA GLU A 34 7.59 12.28 4.65
C GLU A 34 7.89 11.96 6.11
N ILE A 35 7.07 11.10 6.72
CA ILE A 35 7.27 10.56 8.06
C ILE A 35 7.28 9.04 7.96
N PHE A 36 8.41 8.43 8.36
CA PHE A 36 8.55 6.99 8.31
C PHE A 36 7.93 6.32 9.52
N THR A 37 7.30 5.17 9.28
CA THR A 37 6.71 4.34 10.32
C THR A 37 7.81 3.60 11.09
N PRO A 38 7.96 3.77 12.42
CA PRO A 38 8.95 3.03 13.19
C PRO A 38 8.68 1.52 13.18
N THR A 39 9.73 0.69 13.18
CA THR A 39 9.65 -0.78 13.19
C THR A 39 8.69 -1.31 14.26
N GLN A 40 8.75 -0.75 15.47
CA GLN A 40 7.90 -1.20 16.58
C GLN A 40 6.41 -0.98 16.29
N LEU A 41 6.05 0.16 15.69
CA LEU A 41 4.68 0.48 15.33
C LEU A 41 4.17 -0.47 14.23
N VAL A 42 5.01 -0.79 13.25
CA VAL A 42 4.65 -1.75 12.18
C VAL A 42 4.36 -3.13 12.76
N VAL A 43 5.24 -3.62 13.65
CA VAL A 43 5.05 -4.91 14.33
C VAL A 43 3.78 -4.91 15.17
N GLU A 44 3.53 -3.85 15.95
CA GLU A 44 2.30 -3.69 16.74
C GLU A 44 1.06 -3.72 15.86
N MET A 45 1.03 -2.96 14.76
CA MET A 45 -0.10 -2.94 13.83
C MET A 45 -0.37 -4.32 13.22
N LEU A 46 0.67 -5.06 12.84
CA LEU A 46 0.53 -6.39 12.24
C LEU A 46 0.10 -7.47 13.24
N GLN A 47 0.27 -7.27 14.55
CA GLN A 47 -0.27 -8.18 15.56
C GLN A 47 -1.80 -8.18 15.61
N TYR A 48 -2.45 -7.13 15.11
CA TYR A 48 -3.91 -7.06 14.99
C TYR A 48 -4.45 -7.58 13.66
N VAL A 49 -3.58 -7.95 12.72
CA VAL A 49 -3.96 -8.50 11.41
C VAL A 49 -4.08 -10.01 11.49
N ASP A 50 -5.13 -10.56 10.86
CA ASP A 50 -5.24 -12.00 10.63
C ASP A 50 -4.16 -12.43 9.63
N LEU A 51 -3.17 -13.22 10.09
CA LEU A 51 -2.02 -13.59 9.27
C LEU A 51 -2.39 -14.48 8.07
N ASP A 52 -3.58 -15.10 8.06
CA ASP A 52 -4.08 -15.81 6.88
C ASP A 52 -4.34 -14.87 5.69
N MET A 53 -4.45 -13.56 5.94
CA MET A 53 -4.45 -12.54 4.88
C MET A 53 -3.10 -12.42 4.18
N LEU A 54 -2.03 -12.94 4.77
CA LEU A 54 -0.68 -12.97 4.21
C LEU A 54 -0.27 -14.37 3.71
N ALA A 55 -1.20 -15.33 3.66
CA ALA A 55 -0.95 -16.68 3.14
C ALA A 55 -0.49 -16.68 1.66
N PRO A 56 0.05 -17.79 1.13
CA PRO A 56 0.50 -17.88 -0.27
C PRO A 56 -0.59 -17.50 -1.28
N GLY A 57 -0.23 -16.67 -2.26
CA GLY A 57 -1.16 -16.17 -3.29
C GLY A 57 -2.12 -15.08 -2.80
N LYS A 58 -1.90 -14.55 -1.59
CA LYS A 58 -2.56 -13.35 -1.09
C LYS A 58 -1.66 -12.15 -1.33
N THR A 59 -2.10 -11.27 -2.21
CA THR A 59 -1.35 -10.07 -2.58
C THR A 59 -1.45 -8.99 -1.51
N VAL A 60 -0.34 -8.28 -1.28
CA VAL A 60 -0.24 -7.10 -0.41
C VAL A 60 0.15 -5.91 -1.27
N LEU A 61 -0.60 -4.82 -1.14
CA LEU A 61 -0.32 -3.55 -1.79
C LEU A 61 -0.11 -2.48 -0.74
N ASP A 62 1.00 -1.75 -0.85
CA ASP A 62 1.21 -0.49 -0.15
C ASP A 62 1.33 0.64 -1.19
N PRO A 63 0.30 1.51 -1.31
CA PRO A 63 0.24 2.54 -2.36
C PRO A 63 1.09 3.79 -2.07
N ALA A 64 1.74 3.86 -0.91
CA ALA A 64 2.67 4.92 -0.52
C ALA A 64 3.79 4.30 0.34
N CYS A 65 4.51 3.36 -0.26
CA CYS A 65 5.30 2.38 0.49
C CYS A 65 6.53 2.95 1.17
N GLY A 66 6.98 4.15 0.82
CA GLY A 66 8.19 4.76 1.36
C GLY A 66 9.38 3.82 1.24
N ASP A 67 10.12 3.63 2.35
CA ASP A 67 11.23 2.66 2.41
C ASP A 67 10.78 1.20 2.51
N GLY A 68 9.48 0.92 2.52
CA GLY A 68 8.92 -0.43 2.45
C GLY A 68 8.71 -1.13 3.78
N GLN A 69 8.62 -0.45 4.93
CA GLN A 69 8.48 -1.13 6.23
C GLN A 69 7.37 -2.20 6.25
N PHE A 70 6.16 -1.87 5.78
CA PHE A 70 5.04 -2.81 5.77
C PHE A 70 5.27 -3.97 4.80
N LEU A 71 5.81 -3.70 3.61
CA LEU A 71 6.08 -4.74 2.61
C LEU A 71 7.19 -5.70 3.05
N VAL A 72 8.27 -5.18 3.65
CA VAL A 72 9.35 -5.99 4.22
C VAL A 72 8.81 -6.85 5.37
N ALA A 73 7.96 -6.30 6.24
CA ALA A 73 7.33 -7.07 7.30
C ALA A 73 6.44 -8.18 6.74
N ALA A 74 5.63 -7.87 5.72
CA ALA A 74 4.78 -8.85 5.04
C ALA A 74 5.60 -9.98 4.38
N LYS A 75 6.73 -9.66 3.73
CA LYS A 75 7.68 -10.63 3.19
C LYS A 75 8.13 -11.61 4.27
N TRP A 76 8.58 -11.11 5.42
CA TRP A 76 9.08 -11.96 6.49
C TRP A 76 7.99 -12.75 7.20
N ILE A 77 6.76 -12.24 7.29
CA ILE A 77 5.64 -13.06 7.78
C ILE A 77 5.34 -14.19 6.78
N LYS A 78 5.28 -13.90 5.49
CA LYS A 78 5.11 -14.92 4.43
C LYS A 78 6.16 -16.03 4.52
N ILE A 79 7.43 -15.68 4.72
CA ILE A 79 8.51 -16.66 4.84
C ILE A 79 8.46 -17.40 6.19
N LEU A 80 8.42 -16.67 7.30
CA LEU A 80 8.63 -17.24 8.64
C LEU A 80 7.40 -17.93 9.21
N HIS A 81 6.20 -17.47 8.86
CA HIS A 81 4.94 -18.02 9.35
C HIS A 81 4.33 -19.00 8.36
N HIS A 82 4.32 -18.66 7.06
CA HIS A 82 3.71 -19.49 6.02
C HIS A 82 4.69 -20.40 5.28
N GLY A 83 5.98 -20.34 5.59
CA GLY A 83 6.99 -21.22 5.00
C GLY A 83 7.25 -20.98 3.52
N MET A 84 6.93 -19.78 3.02
CA MET A 84 7.15 -19.41 1.62
C MET A 84 8.64 -19.26 1.31
N THR A 85 9.01 -19.52 0.06
CA THR A 85 10.30 -19.06 -0.48
C THR A 85 10.31 -17.53 -0.58
N GLU A 86 11.49 -16.92 -0.66
CA GLU A 86 11.59 -15.48 -0.88
C GLU A 86 10.98 -15.06 -2.22
N ASP A 87 11.25 -15.80 -3.29
CA ASP A 87 10.69 -15.53 -4.63
C ASP A 87 9.16 -15.59 -4.63
N ASP A 88 8.56 -16.62 -4.02
CA ASP A 88 7.10 -16.73 -3.91
C ASP A 88 6.51 -15.58 -3.08
N ALA A 89 7.22 -15.17 -2.01
CA ALA A 89 6.77 -14.05 -1.19
C ALA A 89 6.80 -12.74 -1.99
N LEU A 90 7.85 -12.49 -2.78
CA LEU A 90 8.01 -11.28 -3.58
C LEU A 90 6.97 -11.16 -4.70
N GLN A 91 6.49 -12.26 -5.28
CA GLN A 91 5.42 -12.26 -6.29
C GLN A 91 4.08 -11.73 -5.75
N ASP A 92 3.88 -11.82 -4.43
CA ASP A 92 2.67 -11.35 -3.76
C ASP A 92 2.76 -9.87 -3.31
N LEU A 93 3.90 -9.19 -3.44
CA LEU A 93 4.12 -7.86 -2.88
C LEU A 93 4.18 -6.77 -3.96
N TYR A 94 3.41 -5.72 -3.72
CA TYR A 94 3.28 -4.57 -4.61
C TYR A 94 3.48 -3.28 -3.82
N GLY A 95 4.38 -2.42 -4.30
CA GLY A 95 4.64 -1.11 -3.71
C GLY A 95 4.52 0.00 -4.75
N ILE A 96 3.94 1.13 -4.34
CA ILE A 96 3.93 2.36 -5.13
C ILE A 96 4.46 3.47 -4.21
N ASP A 97 5.37 4.30 -4.71
CA ASP A 97 5.75 5.53 -4.04
C ASP A 97 6.02 6.64 -5.05
N ILE A 98 5.80 7.90 -4.68
CA ILE A 98 6.01 9.02 -5.59
C ILE A 98 7.48 9.44 -5.68
N MET A 99 8.34 8.98 -4.76
CA MET A 99 9.75 9.36 -4.67
C MET A 99 10.69 8.22 -5.14
N ARG A 100 11.61 8.55 -6.05
CA ARG A 100 12.55 7.58 -6.64
C ARG A 100 13.41 6.86 -5.60
N ASP A 101 14.00 7.62 -4.68
CA ASP A 101 14.91 7.09 -3.67
C ASP A 101 14.21 6.12 -2.70
N ASN A 102 12.92 6.34 -2.40
CA ASN A 102 12.09 5.41 -1.65
C ASN A 102 11.85 4.11 -2.41
N VAL A 103 11.44 4.19 -3.68
CA VAL A 103 11.26 3.02 -4.54
C VAL A 103 12.53 2.17 -4.61
N ASP A 104 13.67 2.83 -4.82
CA ASP A 104 14.97 2.15 -4.90
C ASP A 104 15.36 1.51 -3.56
N LEU A 105 15.14 2.20 -2.44
CA LEU A 105 15.42 1.68 -1.11
C LEU A 105 14.50 0.51 -0.76
N CYS A 106 13.19 0.63 -1.01
CA CYS A 106 12.20 -0.42 -0.79
C CYS A 106 12.57 -1.67 -1.61
N THR A 107 12.87 -1.52 -2.90
CA THR A 107 13.28 -2.60 -3.78
C THR A 107 14.53 -3.31 -3.26
N ARG A 108 15.55 -2.55 -2.80
CA ARG A 108 16.77 -3.12 -2.20
C ARG A 108 16.50 -3.88 -0.91
N ARG A 109 15.64 -3.37 -0.02
CA ARG A 109 15.28 -4.04 1.25
C ARG A 109 14.44 -5.30 1.01
N LEU A 110 13.60 -5.28 -0.02
CA LEU A 110 12.86 -6.46 -0.43
C LEU A 110 13.75 -7.50 -1.11
N GLY A 111 14.81 -7.08 -1.80
CA GLY A 111 15.64 -7.97 -2.63
C GLY A 111 15.02 -8.21 -4.02
N GLY A 112 14.09 -7.35 -4.46
CA GLY A 112 13.33 -7.48 -5.69
C GLY A 112 11.85 -7.13 -5.50
N GLY A 113 10.98 -7.77 -6.28
CA GLY A 113 9.53 -7.58 -6.24
C GLY A 113 9.01 -6.51 -7.20
N THR A 114 7.71 -6.19 -7.08
CA THR A 114 7.06 -5.18 -7.93
C THR A 114 6.88 -3.88 -7.15
N VAL A 115 7.89 -3.02 -7.17
CA VAL A 115 7.84 -1.67 -6.57
C VAL A 115 8.03 -0.65 -7.68
N VAL A 116 7.12 0.32 -7.78
CA VAL A 116 7.10 1.29 -8.88
C VAL A 116 7.04 2.72 -8.38
N MET A 117 7.73 3.62 -9.09
CA MET A 117 7.48 5.04 -8.90
C MET A 117 6.17 5.43 -9.58
N GLY A 118 5.26 6.06 -8.85
CA GLY A 118 3.94 6.41 -9.36
C GLY A 118 3.10 7.20 -8.38
N ASP A 119 2.08 7.88 -8.91
CA ASP A 119 1.07 8.55 -8.10
C ASP A 119 -0.16 7.63 -8.01
N ALA A 120 -0.34 6.95 -6.88
CA ALA A 120 -1.45 6.01 -6.69
C ALA A 120 -2.84 6.69 -6.73
N LEU A 121 -2.91 8.00 -6.51
CA LEU A 121 -4.15 8.78 -6.59
C LEU A 121 -4.39 9.33 -8.00
N ASN A 122 -3.34 9.49 -8.80
CA ASN A 122 -3.42 9.88 -10.21
C ASN A 122 -2.48 9.02 -11.08
N PRO A 123 -2.87 7.76 -11.41
CA PRO A 123 -1.98 6.81 -12.08
C PRO A 123 -1.48 7.22 -13.48
N GLY A 124 -2.18 8.17 -14.12
CA GLY A 124 -1.78 8.71 -15.42
C GLY A 124 -0.78 9.87 -15.34
N ARG A 125 -0.51 10.39 -14.13
CA ARG A 125 0.43 11.50 -13.92
C ARG A 125 1.85 11.04 -14.20
N GLU A 126 2.56 11.80 -15.01
CA GLU A 126 3.99 11.62 -15.24
C GLU A 126 4.79 12.27 -14.11
N LEU A 127 5.77 11.54 -13.59
CA LEU A 127 6.65 12.01 -12.52
C LEU A 127 8.08 12.13 -13.02
N GLN A 128 8.79 13.16 -12.56
CA GLN A 128 10.21 13.31 -12.86
C GLN A 128 11.00 12.14 -12.26
N GLY A 129 11.74 11.40 -13.10
CA GLY A 129 12.51 10.23 -12.66
C GLY A 129 11.74 8.92 -12.63
N GLN A 130 10.48 8.89 -13.09
CA GLN A 130 9.74 7.66 -13.37
C GLN A 130 10.22 7.07 -14.70
N THR A 131 10.43 5.75 -14.75
CA THR A 131 10.83 5.08 -15.98
C THR A 131 9.62 4.84 -16.90
N VAL A 132 9.89 4.54 -18.17
CA VAL A 132 8.82 4.21 -19.12
C VAL A 132 8.12 2.92 -18.70
N GLU A 133 8.86 1.93 -18.23
CA GLU A 133 8.35 0.63 -17.79
C GLU A 133 7.41 0.79 -16.59
N GLU A 134 7.78 1.62 -15.60
CA GLU A 134 6.93 1.92 -14.45
C GLU A 134 5.67 2.66 -14.87
N ARG A 135 5.77 3.63 -15.78
CA ARG A 135 4.61 4.37 -16.30
C ARG A 135 3.63 3.43 -17.02
N GLU A 136 4.13 2.54 -17.86
CA GLU A 136 3.28 1.56 -18.56
C GLU A 136 2.70 0.53 -17.59
N LEU A 137 3.46 0.13 -16.56
CA LEU A 137 2.95 -0.74 -15.51
C LEU A 137 1.85 -0.07 -14.69
N MET A 138 2.01 1.20 -14.29
CA MET A 138 1.00 2.00 -13.61
C MET A 138 -0.27 2.12 -14.44
N LYS A 139 -0.15 2.43 -15.74
CA LYS A 139 -1.32 2.44 -16.63
C LYS A 139 -2.00 1.08 -16.64
N ARG A 140 -1.25 -0.01 -16.85
CA ARG A 140 -1.80 -1.36 -16.92
C ARG A 140 -2.54 -1.76 -15.64
N LEU A 141 -1.94 -1.52 -14.48
CA LEU A 141 -2.53 -1.86 -13.17
C LEU A 141 -3.85 -1.16 -12.89
N PHE A 142 -4.04 0.06 -13.41
CA PHE A 142 -5.23 0.88 -13.13
C PHE A 142 -6.23 0.96 -14.31
N THR A 143 -5.86 0.52 -15.51
CA THR A 143 -6.74 0.53 -16.70
C THR A 143 -7.27 -0.84 -17.10
N GLU A 144 -6.61 -1.94 -16.70
CA GLU A 144 -7.11 -3.27 -17.04
C GLU A 144 -8.44 -3.54 -16.31
N PRO A 145 -9.55 -3.86 -17.03
CA PRO A 145 -10.75 -4.34 -16.37
C PRO A 145 -10.38 -5.63 -15.63
N THR A 146 -10.67 -5.69 -14.32
CA THR A 146 -10.37 -6.83 -13.44
C THR A 146 -10.94 -8.12 -14.03
N SER A 147 -10.17 -8.79 -14.88
CA SER A 147 -10.60 -10.03 -15.50
C SER A 147 -10.46 -11.11 -14.43
N ARG A 148 -11.62 -11.63 -14.01
CA ARG A 148 -11.84 -12.63 -12.95
C ARG A 148 -11.76 -12.07 -11.53
N VAL A 149 -12.84 -11.42 -11.11
CA VAL A 149 -13.29 -11.52 -9.71
C VAL A 149 -13.34 -13.02 -9.37
N ARG A 150 -12.35 -13.54 -8.64
CA ARG A 150 -12.43 -14.86 -8.01
C ARG A 150 -13.70 -14.84 -7.15
N GLN A 151 -14.76 -15.52 -7.60
CA GLN A 151 -15.95 -15.70 -6.79
C GLN A 151 -15.52 -16.39 -5.50
N LYS A 152 -15.50 -15.66 -4.37
CA LYS A 152 -15.33 -16.29 -3.06
C LYS A 152 -16.42 -17.34 -2.94
N LYS A 153 -16.04 -18.62 -2.75
CA LYS A 153 -17.00 -19.68 -2.43
C LYS A 153 -17.77 -19.23 -1.20
N ARG A 154 -19.11 -19.19 -1.31
CA ARG A 154 -20.00 -18.83 -0.20
C ARG A 154 -19.75 -19.81 0.95
N VAL A 155 -19.55 -19.30 2.16
CA VAL A 155 -19.59 -20.12 3.38
C VAL A 155 -21.04 -20.57 3.55
N ALA A 156 -21.27 -21.88 3.72
CA ALA A 156 -22.61 -22.41 3.93
C ALA A 156 -23.22 -21.78 5.20
N GLY A 157 -24.43 -21.21 5.10
CA GLY A 157 -25.17 -20.64 6.23
C GLY A 157 -25.26 -19.11 6.28
N THR A 158 -24.57 -18.35 5.41
CA THR A 158 -24.68 -16.88 5.42
C THR A 158 -25.86 -16.38 4.56
N LYS A 159 -26.78 -15.62 5.17
CA LYS A 159 -27.88 -14.94 4.46
C LYS A 159 -27.31 -13.92 3.45
N PRO A 160 -27.90 -13.80 2.24
CA PRO A 160 -27.44 -12.84 1.25
C PRO A 160 -27.62 -11.40 1.75
N ARG A 161 -26.54 -10.62 1.70
CA ARG A 161 -26.60 -9.18 1.98
C ARG A 161 -27.33 -8.51 0.81
N ARG A 162 -28.50 -7.90 1.07
CA ARG A 162 -29.25 -7.12 0.08
C ARG A 162 -28.32 -6.05 -0.50
N ARG A 163 -27.99 -6.14 -1.80
CA ARG A 163 -27.41 -5.03 -2.55
C ARG A 163 -28.51 -3.96 -2.68
N LYS A 164 -28.28 -2.75 -2.17
CA LYS A 164 -29.04 -1.58 -2.65
C LYS A 164 -28.57 -1.34 -4.10
N SER A 165 -29.51 -1.23 -5.03
CA SER A 165 -29.23 -0.88 -6.42
C SER A 165 -28.55 0.49 -6.48
N SER A 166 -27.65 0.66 -7.43
CA SER A 166 -26.80 1.84 -7.64
C SER A 166 -27.52 3.04 -8.27
N ASP A 167 -28.85 3.02 -8.38
CA ASP A 167 -29.61 4.02 -9.15
C ASP A 167 -30.07 5.23 -8.34
N THR A 168 -29.56 5.46 -7.12
CA THR A 168 -29.95 6.64 -6.31
C THR A 168 -28.83 7.66 -6.06
N LEU A 169 -27.73 7.61 -6.83
CA LEU A 169 -26.63 8.58 -6.71
C LEU A 169 -26.56 9.62 -7.84
N HIS A 170 -27.67 9.98 -8.47
CA HIS A 170 -27.74 11.14 -9.38
C HIS A 170 -28.92 12.06 -9.05
N ALA A 171 -28.85 12.68 -7.87
CA ALA A 171 -29.60 13.90 -7.58
C ALA A 171 -28.66 14.88 -6.86
N ALA A 172 -27.68 15.40 -7.60
CA ALA A 172 -27.04 16.64 -7.21
C ALA A 172 -28.10 17.74 -7.38
N LYS A 173 -28.61 18.25 -6.25
CA LYS A 173 -29.46 19.44 -6.24
C LYS A 173 -28.65 20.59 -6.85
N THR A 174 -29.15 21.14 -7.94
CA THR A 174 -28.83 22.50 -8.40
C THR A 174 -29.08 23.45 -7.23
N LEU A 175 -28.05 24.17 -6.81
CA LEU A 175 -28.17 25.27 -5.85
C LEU A 175 -28.83 26.44 -6.59
N ASP A 176 -29.92 26.94 -6.00
CA ASP A 176 -30.64 28.13 -6.45
C ASP A 176 -29.85 29.38 -6.04
N GLU A 177 -29.73 30.36 -6.95
CA GLU A 177 -28.98 31.60 -6.71
C GLU A 177 -29.62 32.52 -5.65
N SER A 178 -30.78 32.16 -5.10
CA SER A 178 -31.41 32.86 -3.98
C SER A 178 -30.72 32.66 -2.62
N ASP A 179 -29.86 31.65 -2.46
CA ASP A 179 -29.20 31.35 -1.17
C ASP A 179 -27.90 32.15 -0.93
N LEU A 180 -27.45 32.95 -1.90
CA LEU A 180 -26.23 33.75 -1.81
C LEU A 180 -26.40 35.15 -1.18
N ALA A 181 -27.61 35.50 -0.72
CA ALA A 181 -27.93 36.84 -0.22
C ALA A 181 -27.99 36.98 1.31
N LEU A 182 -27.35 36.08 2.09
CA LEU A 182 -27.43 36.12 3.57
C LEU A 182 -26.11 36.30 4.33
N PHE A 183 -25.02 36.68 3.65
CA PHE A 183 -23.76 37.07 4.33
C PHE A 183 -23.34 38.49 3.94
N THR A 184 -24.14 39.47 4.36
CA THR A 184 -23.68 40.83 4.61
C THR A 184 -24.03 41.17 6.05
N VAL A 185 -23.00 41.28 6.89
CA VAL A 185 -23.07 42.03 8.15
C VAL A 185 -21.74 42.74 8.33
N ASP A 186 -21.86 44.01 8.71
CA ASP A 186 -20.85 45.03 8.98
C ASP A 186 -19.64 44.61 9.82
#